data_AF-A0A1Z9U6T0-F1
#
_entry.id   AF-A0A1Z9U6T0-F1
#
_cell.length_a   1.000
_cell.length_b   1.000
_cell.length_c   1.000
_cell.angle_alpha   90.00
_cell.angle_beta   90.00
_cell.angle_gamma   90.00
#
_symmetry.space_group_name_H-M   'P 1'
#
loop_
_entity.id
_entity.type
_entity.pdbx_description
1 polymer ?
#
loop_
_entity_poly.entity_id
_entity_poly.type
_entity_poly.pdbx_seq_one_letter_code
_entity_poly.pdbx_strand_id
1 'polypeptide(L)' 'MADIDTLRMAAIAAVLAVTNNSEDPSQAGRMHGESWSQDHRRMNMGMSSVMYQRSSRSPWK' A
#
# COMPACT_ATOMS: atom_id res chain seq x y z
N MET A 1 -21.21 16.28 -19.64
CA MET A 1 -20.90 17.27 -18.59
C MET A 1 -21.25 16.60 -17.28
N ALA A 2 -20.29 16.41 -16.37
CA ALA A 2 -20.58 15.69 -15.12
C ALA A 2 -21.62 16.46 -14.30
N ASP A 3 -22.54 15.74 -13.67
CA ASP A 3 -23.63 16.33 -12.91
C ASP A 3 -23.08 17.02 -11.64
N ILE A 4 -23.70 18.11 -11.19
CA ILE A 4 -23.21 18.92 -10.08
C ILE A 4 -23.08 18.09 -8.80
N ASP A 5 -23.97 17.12 -8.60
CA ASP A 5 -23.94 16.21 -7.46
C ASP A 5 -22.77 15.23 -7.53
N THR A 6 -22.41 14.78 -8.73
CA THR A 6 -21.22 13.94 -8.93
C THR A 6 -19.94 14.73 -8.64
N LEU A 7 -19.88 16.01 -9.02
CA LEU A 7 -18.75 16.88 -8.74
C LEU A 7 -18.63 17.21 -7.25
N ARG A 8 -19.75 17.42 -6.56
CA ARG A 8 -19.79 17.62 -5.10
C ARG A 8 -19.31 16.40 -4.34
N MET A 9 -19.79 15.21 -4.69
CA MET A 9 -19.33 13.97 -4.07
C MET A 9 -17.85 13.71 -4.35
N ALA A 10 -17.38 13.96 -5.57
CA ALA A 10 -15.96 13.84 -5.92
C ALA A 10 -15.09 14.82 -5.12
N ALA A 11 -15.55 16.06 -4.94
CA ALA A 11 -14.85 17.07 -4.14
C ALA A 11 -14.77 16.67 -2.66
N ILE A 12 -15.87 16.18 -2.08
CA ILE A 12 -15.89 15.69 -0.68
C ILE A 12 -14.94 14.49 -0.52
N ALA A 13 -14.98 13.52 -1.44
CA ALA A 13 -14.11 12.36 -1.41
C ALA A 13 -12.62 12.75 -1.55
N ALA A 14 -12.31 13.74 -2.39
CA ALA A 14 -10.95 14.25 -2.55
C ALA A 14 -10.43 14.91 -1.26
N VAL A 15 -11.25 15.74 -0.60
CA VAL A 15 -10.87 16.34 0.69
C VAL A 15 -10.62 15.26 1.73
N LEU A 16 -11.54 14.29 1.87
CA LEU A 16 -11.38 13.18 2.81
C LEU A 16 -10.12 12.36 2.54
N ALA A 17 -9.79 12.10 1.27
CA ALA A 17 -8.57 11.37 0.90
C ALA A 17 -7.30 12.15 1.27
N VAL A 18 -7.29 13.47 1.09
CA VAL A 18 -6.15 14.32 1.47
C VAL A 18 -6.02 14.43 2.98
N THR A 19 -7.13 14.54 3.71
CA THR A 19 -7.10 14.68 5.19
C THR A 19 -6.84 13.36 5.90
N ASN A 20 -7.21 12.22 5.31
CA ASN A 20 -6.94 10.89 5.85
C ASN A 20 -5.51 10.40 5.64
N ASN A 21 -4.59 11.27 5.18
CA ASN A 21 -3.18 10.95 5.02
C ASN A 21 -2.39 11.05 6.35
N SER A 22 -3.07 11.24 7.49
CA SER A 22 -2.44 11.05 8.80
C SER A 22 -2.04 9.58 8.93
N GLU A 23 -0.82 9.32 9.39
CA GLU A 23 -0.39 7.99 9.80
C GLU A 23 -1.41 7.44 10.80
N ASP A 24 -2.31 6.57 10.34
CA ASP A 24 -3.27 5.92 11.21
C ASP A 24 -2.47 5.08 12.22
N PRO A 25 -2.50 5.40 13.52
CA PRO A 25 -1.72 4.66 14.52
C PRO A 25 -2.13 3.19 14.59
N SER A 26 -3.31 2.81 14.07
CA SER A 26 -3.72 1.42 13.93
C SER A 26 -2.92 0.65 12.85
N GLN A 27 -2.30 1.38 11.91
CA GLN A 27 -1.43 0.87 10.85
C GLN A 27 0.05 0.89 11.24
N ALA A 28 0.40 1.55 12.35
CA ALA A 28 1.76 1.53 12.88
C ALA A 28 2.20 0.08 13.14
N GLY A 29 3.23 -0.36 12.42
CA GLY A 29 3.75 -1.74 12.48
C GLY A 29 3.09 -2.75 11.53
N ARG A 30 1.97 -2.42 10.87
CA ARG A 30 1.39 -3.25 9.79
C ARG A 30 2.04 -3.01 8.45
N MET A 31 2.66 -1.85 8.27
CA MET A 31 3.45 -1.58 7.07
C MET A 31 4.68 -2.48 7.05
N HIS A 32 4.90 -3.15 5.92
CA HIS A 32 6.04 -4.04 5.78
C HIS A 32 7.40 -3.30 5.83
N GLY A 33 7.41 -1.96 5.79
CA GLY A 33 8.62 -1.14 5.85
C GLY A 33 9.39 -1.17 4.54
N GLU A 34 10.63 -0.67 4.55
CA GLU A 34 11.50 -0.66 3.38
C GLU A 34 11.71 -2.05 2.76
N SER A 35 11.87 -2.11 1.45
CA SER A 35 12.09 -3.37 0.74
C SER A 35 13.31 -4.15 1.27
N TRP A 36 14.39 -3.44 1.63
CA TRP A 36 15.59 -4.04 2.23
C TRP A 36 15.33 -4.63 3.63
N SER A 37 14.58 -3.94 4.49
CA SER A 37 14.30 -4.43 5.84
C SER A 37 13.37 -5.64 5.81
N GLN A 38 12.44 -5.69 4.84
CA GLN A 38 11.65 -6.89 4.55
C GLN A 38 12.53 -8.04 4.11
N ASP A 39 13.44 -7.79 3.16
CA ASP A 39 14.30 -8.83 2.62
C ASP A 39 15.23 -9.41 3.68
N HIS A 40 15.84 -8.55 4.49
CA HIS A 40 16.68 -8.95 5.62
C HIS A 40 15.89 -9.82 6.62
N ARG A 41 14.68 -9.41 7.04
CA ARG A 41 13.83 -10.23 7.91
C ARG A 41 13.51 -11.59 7.30
N ARG A 42 13.27 -11.65 5.99
CA ARG A 42 12.99 -12.91 5.28
C ARG A 42 14.20 -13.82 5.25
N MET A 43 15.37 -13.30 4.90
CA MET A 43 16.62 -14.07 4.90
C MET A 43 16.94 -14.63 6.29
N ASN A 44 16.74 -13.85 7.35
CA ASN A 44 16.94 -14.32 8.73
C ASN A 44 15.97 -15.44 9.14
N MET A 45 14.80 -15.51 8.50
CA MET A 45 13.82 -16.60 8.67
C MET A 45 14.04 -17.76 7.68
N GLY A 46 15.11 -17.75 6.88
CA GLY A 46 15.37 -18.78 5.86
C GLY A 46 14.42 -18.73 4.66
N MET A 47 13.68 -17.63 4.49
CA MET A 47 12.80 -17.41 3.34
C MET A 47 13.55 -16.83 2.15
N SER A 48 13.01 -17.05 0.95
CA SER A 48 13.49 -16.44 -0.29
C SER A 48 13.23 -14.94 -0.33
N SER A 49 14.04 -14.23 -1.13
CA SER A 49 13.97 -12.77 -1.29
C SER A 49 12.57 -12.29 -1.70
N VAL A 50 12.20 -11.08 -1.27
CA VAL A 50 10.97 -10.37 -1.65
C VAL A 50 10.80 -10.35 -3.17
N MET A 51 11.89 -10.14 -3.93
CA MET A 51 11.84 -10.10 -5.40
C MET A 51 11.48 -11.47 -5.99
N TYR A 52 12.05 -12.54 -5.45
CA TYR A 52 11.73 -13.91 -5.87
C TYR A 52 10.28 -14.29 -5.54
N GLN A 53 9.78 -13.88 -4.37
CA GLN A 53 8.38 -14.10 -4.02
C GLN A 53 7.42 -13.36 -4.97
N ARG A 54 7.75 -12.11 -5.34
CA ARG A 54 6.95 -11.32 -6.27
C ARG A 54 6.94 -11.92 -7.67
N SER A 55 8.10 -12.38 -8.16
CA SER A 55 8.18 -13.02 -9.48
C SER A 55 7.42 -14.33 -9.53
N SER A 56 7.46 -15.14 -8.47
CA SER A 56 6.70 -16.40 -8.36
C SER A 56 5.18 -16.22 -8.38
N ARG A 57 4.66 -15.03 -8.06
CA ARG A 57 3.22 -14.72 -8.06
C ARG A 57 2.73 -14.10 -9.36
N SER A 58 3.61 -13.84 -10.32
CA SER A 58 3.22 -13.29 -11.62
C SER A 58 2.54 -14.37 -12.46
N PRO A 59 1.24 -14.26 -12.79
CA PRO A 59 0.52 -15.31 -13.51
C PRO A 59 0.92 -15.42 -14.99
N TRP A 60 1.62 -14.42 -15.53
CA TRP A 60 2.06 -14.37 -16.92
C TRP A 60 3.56 -14.69 -17.10
N LYS A 61 4.20 -15.21 -16.05
CA LYS A 61 5.52 -15.86 -16.12
C LYS A 61 5.35 -17.33 -15.75
#